data_AF-Q82ZV0-F1
#
_entry.id   AF-Q82ZV0-F1
#
_cell.length_a   1.000
_cell.length_b   1.000
_cell.length_c   1.000
_cell.angle_alpha   90.00
_cell.angle_beta   90.00
_cell.angle_gamma   90.00
#
_symmetry.space_group_name_H-M   'P 1'
#
loop_
_entity.id
_entity.type
_entity.pdbx_description
1 polymer ?
#
loop_
_entity_poly.entity_id
_entity_poly.type
_entity_poly.pdbx_seq_one_letter_code
_entity_poly.pdbx_strand_id
1 'polypeptide(L)'
;MLILSTEKEPNFEYEEITRSFLSNMLAFTRGHFTGDISHFSPIVLAEMEKDPNWLEEAAGGMQGVIVQSLLEDENFSSVEQLKGELARLIRLYFALAKDNLTENQESLYVDLFDKFTFLLLCSDEFIMYLDSQPKF
;
A
#
# COMPACT_ATOMS: atom_id res chain seq x y z
N MET A 1 -18.99 -10.13 -1.63
CA MET A 1 -19.23 -8.77 -1.12
C MET A 1 -18.47 -8.65 0.20
N LEU A 2 -17.34 -7.95 0.20
CA LEU A 2 -16.63 -7.58 1.42
C LEU A 2 -17.49 -6.56 2.15
N ILE A 3 -17.94 -6.88 3.36
CA ILE A 3 -18.64 -5.94 4.22
C ILE A 3 -17.57 -5.20 5.00
N LEU A 4 -17.38 -3.92 4.67
CA LEU A 4 -16.55 -3.02 5.44
C LEU A 4 -17.45 -2.41 6.53
N SER A 5 -17.03 -2.53 7.77
CA SER A 5 -17.71 -1.93 8.91
C SER A 5 -16.84 -0.80 9.40
N THR A 6 -17.12 0.41 8.94
CA THR A 6 -16.53 1.62 9.52
C THR A 6 -17.62 2.65 9.69
N GLU A 7 -17.69 3.26 10.87
CA GLU A 7 -18.58 4.40 11.14
C GLU A 7 -17.99 5.72 10.61
N LYS A 8 -16.75 5.70 10.09
CA LYS A 8 -16.06 6.88 9.57
C LYS A 8 -16.27 7.04 8.08
N GLU A 9 -16.59 8.26 7.66
CA GLU A 9 -16.71 8.61 6.23
C GLU A 9 -15.33 8.69 5.57
N PRO A 10 -15.16 8.16 4.35
CA PRO A 10 -13.89 8.26 3.62
C PRO A 10 -13.61 9.71 3.20
N ASN A 11 -12.38 10.17 3.42
CA ASN A 11 -11.93 11.49 2.99
C ASN A 11 -11.46 11.50 1.53
N PHE A 12 -12.40 11.60 0.59
CA PHE A 12 -12.12 11.54 -0.85
C PHE A 12 -11.22 12.66 -1.39
N GLU A 13 -10.96 13.74 -0.65
CA GLU A 13 -9.93 14.72 -1.02
C GLU A 13 -8.54 14.06 -1.16
N TYR A 14 -8.30 12.99 -0.40
CA TYR A 14 -7.03 12.25 -0.37
C TYR A 14 -7.03 11.00 -1.26
N GLU A 15 -8.05 10.78 -2.10
CA GLU A 15 -8.18 9.54 -2.89
C GLU A 15 -6.95 9.29 -3.79
N GLU A 16 -6.56 10.28 -4.59
CA GLU A 16 -5.47 10.15 -5.56
C GLU A 16 -4.12 9.87 -4.86
N ILE A 17 -3.82 10.62 -3.80
CA ILE A 17 -2.58 10.45 -3.04
C ILE A 17 -2.57 9.13 -2.26
N THR A 18 -3.72 8.66 -1.76
CA THR A 18 -3.85 7.36 -1.09
C THR A 18 -3.59 6.21 -2.06
N ARG A 19 -4.19 6.24 -3.25
CA ARG A 19 -3.96 5.21 -4.28
C ARG A 19 -2.50 5.22 -4.75
N SER A 20 -1.91 6.40 -4.90
CA SER A 20 -0.49 6.57 -5.26
C SER A 20 0.43 6.03 -4.16
N PHE A 21 0.13 6.32 -2.90
CA PHE A 21 0.86 5.78 -1.75
C PHE A 21 0.82 4.25 -1.73
N LEU A 22 -0.36 3.65 -1.88
CA LEU A 22 -0.51 2.19 -1.88
C LEU A 22 0.23 1.55 -3.09
N SER A 23 0.14 2.18 -4.26
CA SER A 23 0.84 1.72 -5.48
C SER A 23 2.36 1.80 -5.33
N ASN A 24 2.87 2.89 -4.76
CA ASN A 24 4.29 3.08 -4.50
C ASN A 24 4.80 2.07 -3.45
N MET A 25 4.03 1.82 -2.39
CA MET A 25 4.37 0.79 -1.39
C MET A 25 4.51 -0.59 -2.06
N LEU A 26 3.57 -0.97 -2.93
CA LEU A 26 3.61 -2.22 -3.68
C LEU A 26 4.81 -2.30 -4.62
N ALA A 27 5.07 -1.23 -5.38
CA ALA A 27 6.19 -1.14 -6.31
C ALA A 27 7.53 -1.22 -5.57
N PHE A 28 7.74 -0.43 -4.51
CA PHE A 28 8.96 -0.45 -3.69
C PHE A 28 9.19 -1.81 -3.06
N THR A 29 8.14 -2.43 -2.51
CA THR A 29 8.22 -3.78 -1.97
C THR A 29 8.66 -4.79 -3.04
N ARG A 30 8.11 -4.71 -4.25
CA ARG A 30 8.53 -5.56 -5.37
C ARG A 30 9.98 -5.32 -5.77
N GLY A 31 10.38 -4.05 -5.92
CA GLY A 31 11.74 -3.67 -6.25
C GLY A 31 12.74 -4.23 -5.25
N HIS A 32 12.45 -4.12 -3.96
CA HIS A 32 13.27 -4.68 -2.88
C HIS A 32 13.43 -6.21 -3.00
N PHE A 33 12.32 -6.95 -3.16
CA PHE A 33 12.37 -8.42 -3.17
C PHE A 33 12.87 -9.04 -4.48
N THR A 34 12.72 -8.35 -5.60
CA THR A 34 13.02 -8.91 -6.94
C THR A 34 14.26 -8.29 -7.58
N GLY A 35 14.71 -7.13 -7.09
CA GLY A 35 15.75 -6.32 -7.72
C GLY A 35 15.28 -5.61 -9.00
N ASP A 36 14.03 -5.80 -9.43
CA ASP A 36 13.49 -5.14 -10.62
C ASP A 36 13.06 -3.70 -10.29
N ILE A 37 14.00 -2.78 -10.53
CA ILE A 37 13.86 -1.34 -10.33
C ILE A 37 13.62 -0.56 -11.64
N SER A 38 13.44 -1.27 -12.76
CA SER A 38 13.40 -0.67 -14.12
C SER A 38 12.21 0.27 -14.36
N HIS A 39 11.20 0.20 -13.50
CA HIS A 39 9.95 0.95 -13.60
C HIS A 39 9.96 2.24 -12.78
N PHE A 40 11.01 2.47 -11.96
CA PHE A 40 11.10 3.66 -11.12
C PHE A 40 11.58 4.89 -11.88
N SER A 41 11.10 6.05 -11.44
CA SER A 41 11.51 7.32 -12.02
C SER A 41 13.00 7.62 -11.75
N PRO A 42 13.67 8.44 -12.57
CA PRO A 42 15.06 8.82 -12.34
C PRO A 42 15.31 9.45 -10.96
N ILE A 43 14.31 10.14 -10.39
CA ILE A 43 14.40 10.74 -9.06
C ILE A 43 14.51 9.64 -7.99
N VAL A 44 13.64 8.63 -8.07
CA VAL A 44 13.67 7.50 -7.13
C VAL A 44 14.97 6.70 -7.28
N LEU A 45 15.42 6.46 -8.52
CA LEU A 45 16.69 5.78 -8.77
C LEU A 45 17.89 6.56 -8.18
N ALA A 46 17.88 7.89 -8.28
CA ALA A 46 18.92 8.73 -7.69
C ALA A 46 18.93 8.69 -6.15
N GLU A 47 17.78 8.51 -5.50
CA GLU A 47 17.73 8.28 -4.05
C GLU A 47 18.31 6.90 -3.68
N MET A 48 17.98 5.85 -4.43
CA MET A 48 18.55 4.51 -4.23
C MET A 48 20.07 4.46 -4.44
N GLU A 49 20.61 5.29 -5.35
CA GLU A 49 22.06 5.39 -5.56
C GLU A 49 22.78 6.08 -4.38
N LYS A 50 22.12 7.01 -3.69
CA LYS A 50 22.69 7.71 -2.53
C LYS A 50 22.74 6.81 -1.30
N ASP A 51 21.72 5.97 -1.12
CA ASP A 51 21.60 5.06 0.00
C ASP A 51 21.13 3.66 -0.45
N PRO A 52 22.02 2.64 -0.39
CA PRO A 52 21.68 1.27 -0.76
C PRO A 52 20.51 0.65 0.02
N ASN A 53 20.22 1.15 1.23
CA ASN A 53 19.13 0.65 2.06
C ASN A 53 17.80 1.39 1.80
N TRP A 54 17.83 2.49 1.03
CA TRP A 54 16.68 3.37 0.82
C TRP A 54 15.43 2.63 0.40
N LEU A 55 15.55 1.65 -0.49
CA LEU A 55 14.41 0.89 -1.00
C LEU A 55 13.78 -0.05 0.04
N GLU A 56 14.61 -0.67 0.88
CA GLU A 56 14.14 -1.48 2.01
C GLU A 56 13.44 -0.60 3.05
N GLU A 57 14.07 0.53 3.40
CA GLU A 57 13.55 1.48 4.39
C GLU A 57 12.24 2.13 3.91
N ALA A 58 12.15 2.52 2.63
CA ALA A 58 10.94 3.07 2.04
C ALA A 58 9.80 2.04 2.02
N ALA A 59 10.08 0.81 1.55
CA ALA A 59 9.07 -0.25 1.52
C ALA A 59 8.58 -0.60 2.93
N GLY A 60 9.50 -0.79 3.88
CA GLY A 60 9.19 -1.11 5.27
C GLY A 60 8.47 0.02 5.99
N GLY A 61 8.89 1.27 5.80
CA GLY A 61 8.26 2.46 6.36
C GLY A 61 6.82 2.62 5.87
N MET A 62 6.58 2.48 4.56
CA MET A 62 5.22 2.59 4.01
C MET A 62 4.30 1.46 4.47
N GLN A 63 4.79 0.22 4.55
CA GLN A 63 4.04 -0.88 5.14
C GLN A 63 3.73 -0.62 6.63
N GLY A 64 4.68 -0.05 7.37
CA GLY A 64 4.51 0.35 8.76
C GLY A 64 3.41 1.39 8.96
N VAL A 65 3.37 2.43 8.10
CA VAL A 65 2.30 3.44 8.11
C VAL A 65 0.94 2.79 7.88
N ILE A 66 0.78 1.94 6.86
CA ILE A 66 -0.49 1.25 6.59
C ILE A 66 -0.93 0.41 7.79
N VAL A 67 0.00 -0.36 8.36
CA VAL A 67 -0.31 -1.24 9.50
C VAL A 67 -0.72 -0.42 10.71
N GLN A 68 -0.02 0.67 11.01
CA GLN A 68 -0.34 1.56 12.12
C GLN A 68 -1.72 2.21 11.93
N SER A 69 -1.95 2.82 10.76
CA SER A 69 -3.19 3.53 10.43
C SER A 69 -4.44 2.66 10.46
N LEU A 70 -4.31 1.35 10.30
CA LEU A 70 -5.41 0.39 10.29
C LEU A 70 -5.42 -0.53 11.51
N LEU A 71 -4.53 -0.30 12.48
CA LEU A 71 -4.39 -1.14 13.67
C LEU A 71 -5.61 -1.05 14.60
N GLU A 72 -6.13 0.16 14.74
CA GLU A 72 -7.28 0.49 15.59
C GLU A 72 -8.61 0.39 14.84
N ASP A 73 -8.58 -0.09 13.59
CA ASP A 73 -9.76 -0.24 12.75
C ASP A 73 -10.48 -1.57 13.06
N GLU A 74 -11.80 -1.52 13.30
CA GLU A 74 -12.64 -2.69 13.58
C GLU A 74 -12.75 -3.68 12.40
N ASN A 75 -12.26 -3.33 11.21
CA ASN A 75 -12.25 -4.18 10.03
C ASN A 75 -11.24 -5.33 10.10
N PHE A 76 -10.34 -5.33 11.09
CA PHE A 76 -9.43 -6.46 11.35
C PHE A 76 -9.53 -6.93 12.80
N SER A 77 -9.77 -8.23 12.98
CA SER A 77 -9.83 -8.88 14.30
C SER A 77 -8.47 -8.93 15.02
N SER A 78 -7.37 -8.80 14.29
CA SER A 78 -6.02 -8.72 14.84
C SER A 78 -5.01 -8.13 13.85
N VAL A 79 -3.85 -7.72 14.36
CA VAL A 79 -2.71 -7.22 13.57
C VAL A 79 -2.21 -8.27 12.57
N GLU A 80 -2.25 -9.55 12.95
CA GLU A 80 -1.84 -10.68 12.11
C GLU A 80 -2.80 -10.85 10.93
N GLN A 81 -4.09 -10.62 11.12
CA GLN A 81 -5.06 -10.64 10.02
C GLN A 81 -4.77 -9.51 9.02
N LEU A 82 -4.56 -8.29 9.51
CA LEU A 82 -4.20 -7.12 8.69
C LEU A 82 -2.92 -7.38 7.89
N LYS A 83 -1.85 -7.82 8.55
CA LYS A 83 -0.58 -8.19 7.90
C LYS A 83 -0.76 -9.33 6.89
N GLY A 84 -1.62 -10.30 7.19
CA GLY A 84 -1.95 -11.40 6.30
C GLY A 84 -2.63 -10.95 5.01
N GLU A 85 -3.57 -10.02 5.10
CA GLU A 85 -4.23 -9.41 3.94
C GLU A 85 -3.30 -8.49 3.15
N LEU A 86 -2.48 -7.68 3.82
CA LEU A 86 -1.49 -6.84 3.15
C LEU A 86 -0.46 -7.70 2.39
N ALA A 87 0.01 -8.78 3.00
CA ALA A 87 0.89 -9.75 2.34
C ALA A 87 0.20 -10.46 1.16
N ARG A 88 -1.12 -10.67 1.23
CA ARG A 88 -1.90 -11.21 0.11
C ARG A 88 -1.97 -10.22 -1.05
N LEU A 89 -2.22 -8.94 -0.77
CA LEU A 89 -2.20 -7.87 -1.78
C LEU A 89 -0.82 -7.78 -2.46
N ILE A 90 0.27 -7.81 -1.68
CA ILE A 90 1.65 -7.80 -2.19
C ILE A 90 1.91 -8.99 -3.13
N ARG A 91 1.54 -10.22 -2.72
CA ARG A 91 1.73 -11.41 -3.56
C ARG A 91 0.95 -11.35 -4.87
N LEU A 92 -0.27 -10.82 -4.84
CA LEU A 92 -1.08 -10.66 -6.05
C LEU A 92 -0.47 -9.62 -6.98
N TYR A 93 0.01 -8.48 -6.45
CA TYR A 93 0.72 -7.48 -7.25
C TYR A 93 1.99 -8.05 -7.90
N PHE A 94 2.73 -8.91 -7.19
CA PHE A 94 3.94 -9.55 -7.75
C PHE A 94 3.60 -10.50 -8.90
N ALA A 95 2.45 -11.19 -8.81
CA ALA A 95 1.97 -12.06 -9.88
C ALA A 95 1.39 -11.27 -11.06
N LEU A 96 0.71 -10.14 -10.81
CA LEU A 96 0.21 -9.22 -11.84
C LEU A 96 1.36 -8.71 -12.71
N ALA A 97 2.44 -8.25 -12.09
CA ALA A 97 3.63 -7.74 -12.80
C ALA A 97 4.42 -8.81 -13.58
N LYS A 98 3.98 -10.06 -13.56
CA LYS A 98 4.56 -11.17 -14.33
C LYS A 98 3.55 -11.80 -15.29
N ASP A 99 2.40 -11.16 -15.50
CA ASP A 99 1.27 -11.66 -16.31
C ASP A 99 0.84 -13.09 -15.90
N ASN A 100 0.89 -13.40 -14.60
CA ASN A 100 0.70 -14.75 -14.05
C ASN A 100 -0.59 -14.91 -13.22
N LEU A 101 -1.56 -14.00 -13.35
CA LEU A 101 -2.83 -14.09 -12.65
C LEU A 101 -3.91 -14.75 -13.52
N THR A 102 -4.78 -15.51 -12.87
CA THR A 102 -6.10 -15.87 -13.40
C THR A 102 -7.09 -14.72 -13.19
N GLU A 103 -8.17 -14.65 -13.97
CA GLU A 103 -9.22 -13.62 -13.83
C GLU A 103 -9.73 -13.48 -12.38
N ASN A 104 -9.89 -14.60 -11.67
CA ASN A 104 -10.30 -14.60 -10.27
C ASN A 104 -9.28 -13.92 -9.34
N GLN A 105 -7.98 -14.07 -9.62
CA GLN A 105 -6.93 -13.45 -8.82
C GLN A 105 -6.74 -11.98 -9.18
N GLU A 106 -7.01 -11.58 -10.43
CA GLU A 106 -7.08 -10.16 -10.82
C GLU A 106 -8.23 -9.45 -10.12
N SER A 107 -9.44 -10.03 -10.13
CA SER A 107 -10.59 -9.49 -9.39
C SER A 107 -10.29 -9.35 -7.90
N LEU A 108 -9.66 -10.37 -7.31
CA LEU A 108 -9.25 -10.32 -5.91
C LEU A 108 -8.18 -9.25 -5.62
N TYR A 109 -7.26 -9.01 -6.56
CA TYR A 109 -6.29 -7.92 -6.43
C TYR A 109 -7.01 -6.57 -6.38
N VAL A 110 -7.93 -6.32 -7.31
CA VAL A 110 -8.74 -5.09 -7.35
C VAL A 110 -9.54 -4.92 -6.07
N ASP A 111 -10.25 -5.96 -5.63
CA ASP A 111 -11.04 -5.93 -4.39
C ASP A 111 -10.19 -5.61 -3.15
N LEU A 112 -8.99 -6.18 -3.04
CA LEU A 112 -8.08 -5.90 -1.93
C LEU A 112 -7.48 -4.49 -2.03
N PHE A 113 -7.09 -4.06 -3.24
CA PHE A 113 -6.54 -2.73 -3.45
C PHE A 113 -7.56 -1.65 -3.07
N ASP A 114 -8.81 -1.81 -3.52
CA ASP A 114 -9.89 -0.87 -3.22
C ASP A 114 -10.30 -0.95 -1.74
N LYS A 115 -10.28 -2.14 -1.12
CA LYS A 115 -10.45 -2.29 0.34
C LYS A 115 -9.43 -1.47 1.11
N PHE A 116 -8.14 -1.66 0.85
CA PHE A 116 -7.08 -0.94 1.57
C PHE A 116 -7.18 0.57 1.32
N THR A 117 -7.46 0.97 0.07
CA THR A 117 -7.69 2.38 -0.27
C THR A 117 -8.83 2.97 0.56
N PHE A 118 -9.99 2.32 0.59
CA PHE A 118 -11.15 2.79 1.34
C PHE A 118 -10.87 2.91 2.83
N LEU A 119 -10.27 1.88 3.45
CA LEU A 119 -9.95 1.91 4.88
C LEU A 119 -8.95 3.01 5.24
N LEU A 120 -7.94 3.24 4.39
CA LEU A 120 -6.99 4.33 4.58
C LEU A 120 -7.65 5.70 4.45
N LEU A 121 -8.63 5.86 3.55
CA LEU A 121 -9.42 7.10 3.43
C LEU A 121 -10.28 7.37 4.67
N CYS A 122 -10.67 6.35 5.41
CA CYS A 122 -11.39 6.46 6.68
C CYS A 122 -10.46 6.65 7.91
N SER A 123 -9.14 6.56 7.73
CA SER A 123 -8.18 6.59 8.84
C SER A 123 -7.64 8.01 9.09
N ASP A 124 -8.08 8.63 10.20
CA ASP A 124 -7.56 9.94 10.63
C ASP A 124 -6.03 9.93 10.79
N GLU A 125 -5.47 8.84 11.30
CA GLU A 125 -4.02 8.66 11.46
C GLU A 125 -3.29 8.73 10.11
N PHE A 126 -3.85 8.09 9.08
CA PHE A 126 -3.30 8.13 7.73
C PHE A 126 -3.42 9.52 7.11
N ILE A 127 -4.57 10.17 7.25
CA ILE A 127 -4.78 11.52 6.72
C ILE A 127 -3.82 12.52 7.41
N MET A 128 -3.67 12.44 8.73
CA MET A 128 -2.69 13.25 9.46
C MET A 128 -1.25 12.97 9.01
N TYR A 129 -0.91 11.71 8.74
CA TYR A 129 0.38 11.36 8.16
C TYR A 129 0.59 12.05 6.80
N LEU A 130 -0.38 11.98 5.89
CA LEU A 130 -0.29 12.61 4.57
C LEU A 130 -0.15 14.14 4.66
N ASP A 131 -0.89 14.80 5.55
CA ASP A 131 -0.79 16.25 5.75
C ASP A 131 0.56 16.69 6.35
N SER A 132 1.22 15.80 7.10
CA SER A 132 2.55 16.05 7.65
C SER A 132 3.69 15.88 6.64
N GLN A 133 3.43 15.26 5.48
CA GLN A 133 4.43 15.10 4.43
C GLN A 133 4.63 16.42 3.67
N PRO A 134 5.85 16.70 3.18
CA PRO A 134 6.09 17.83 2.29
C PRO A 134 5.18 17.75 1.06
N LYS A 135 4.33 18.77 0.85
CA LYS A 135 3.55 18.92 -0.39
C LYS A 135 4.52 19.41 -1.47
N PHE A 136 4.83 18.56 -2.45
CA PHE A 136 5.68 18.90 -3.60
C PHE A 136 4.89 19.59 -4.71
#